data_AF-R5BDE3-F1
#
_entry.id   AF-R5BDE3-F1
#
_cell.length_a   1.000
_cell.length_b   1.000
_cell.length_c   1.000
_cell.angle_alpha   90.00
_cell.angle_beta   90.00
_cell.angle_gamma   90.00
#
_symmetry.space_group_name_H-M   'P 1'
#
loop_
_entity.id
_entity.type
_entity.pdbx_description
1 polymer ?
#
loop_
_entity_poly.entity_id
_entity_poly.type
_entity_poly.pdbx_seq_one_letter_code
_entity_poly.pdbx_strand_id
1 'polypeptide(L)'
;MNWKQGSFGLHSLHLWHLKSMLAISKYCQEHDVDWNVRNEACRILSLAMARYEVAILERPLDDLIHRVDLTAFANHTAYNIEKKLQDGKTPDKGCIVDIVAQWENLRKAAE
;
A
#
# COMPACT_ATOMS: atom_id res chain seq x y z
N MET A 1 -20.49 -21.74 3.82
CA MET A 1 -19.78 -20.48 3.57
C MET A 1 -19.62 -20.32 2.06
N ASN A 2 -20.24 -19.33 1.44
CA ASN A 2 -20.16 -19.13 -0.02
C ASN A 2 -18.82 -18.44 -0.35
N TRP A 3 -17.82 -19.23 -0.70
CA TRP A 3 -16.47 -18.85 -1.17
C TRP A 3 -16.46 -18.09 -2.52
N LYS A 4 -17.62 -17.64 -3.01
CA LYS A 4 -17.81 -17.05 -4.35
C LYS A 4 -17.57 -15.53 -4.42
N GLN A 5 -17.32 -14.84 -3.32
CA GLN A 5 -16.99 -13.42 -3.32
C GLN A 5 -15.63 -13.23 -2.64
N GLY A 6 -14.59 -12.99 -3.44
CA GLY A 6 -13.27 -12.60 -2.93
C GLY A 6 -13.29 -11.22 -2.25
N SER A 7 -12.22 -10.88 -1.54
CA SER A 7 -12.08 -9.57 -0.89
C SER A 7 -11.82 -8.48 -1.94
N PHE A 8 -12.80 -7.59 -2.17
CA PHE A 8 -12.64 -6.40 -3.01
C PHE A 8 -11.56 -5.47 -2.46
N GLY A 9 -11.52 -5.29 -1.13
CA GLY A 9 -10.47 -4.51 -0.46
C GLY A 9 -9.07 -5.05 -0.77
N LEU A 10 -8.88 -6.37 -0.71
CA LEU A 10 -7.60 -7.00 -1.06
C LEU A 10 -7.28 -6.85 -2.56
N HIS A 11 -8.26 -7.06 -3.44
CA HIS A 11 -8.10 -6.88 -4.87
C HIS A 11 -7.66 -5.45 -5.23
N SER A 12 -8.29 -4.44 -4.61
CA SER A 12 -7.94 -3.02 -4.81
C SER A 12 -6.48 -2.73 -4.44
N LEU A 13 -5.99 -3.34 -3.35
CA LEU A 13 -4.60 -3.19 -2.90
C LEU A 13 -3.60 -3.88 -3.83
N HIS A 14 -3.92 -5.05 -4.38
CA HIS A 14 -3.05 -5.68 -5.38
C HIS A 14 -2.89 -4.79 -6.62
N LEU A 15 -3.99 -4.19 -7.11
CA LEU A 15 -3.94 -3.26 -8.22
C LEU A 15 -3.12 -2.01 -7.88
N TRP A 16 -3.29 -1.46 -6.67
CA TRP A 16 -2.48 -0.35 -6.17
C TRP A 16 -0.99 -0.70 -6.10
N HIS A 17 -0.64 -1.87 -5.60
CA HIS A 17 0.76 -2.32 -5.50
C HIS A 17 1.40 -2.39 -6.89
N LEU A 18 0.72 -2.99 -7.87
CA LEU A 18 1.22 -3.06 -9.25
C LEU A 18 1.41 -1.68 -9.88
N LYS A 19 0.42 -0.78 -9.73
CA LYS A 19 0.51 0.60 -10.23
C LYS A 19 1.65 1.37 -9.58
N SER A 20 1.80 1.25 -8.27
CA SER A 20 2.84 1.94 -7.50
C SER A 20 4.24 1.41 -7.82
N MET A 21 4.40 0.09 -8.03
CA MET A 21 5.65 -0.51 -8.49
C MET A 21 6.08 0.05 -9.85
N LEU A 22 5.14 0.17 -10.80
CA LEU A 22 5.42 0.75 -12.12
C LEU A 22 5.80 2.23 -12.00
N ALA A 23 5.09 3.01 -11.18
CA ALA A 23 5.36 4.42 -10.97
C ALA A 23 6.75 4.66 -10.36
N ILE A 24 7.11 3.93 -9.29
CA ILE A 24 8.44 4.01 -8.67
C ILE A 24 9.52 3.60 -9.67
N SER A 25 9.31 2.49 -10.39
CA SER A 25 10.29 2.02 -11.37
C SER A 25 10.52 3.06 -12.48
N LYS A 26 9.46 3.71 -12.96
CA LYS A 26 9.54 4.75 -13.99
C LYS A 26 10.26 6.00 -13.45
N TYR A 27 9.88 6.50 -12.27
CA TYR A 27 10.54 7.63 -11.63
C TYR A 27 12.05 7.38 -11.47
N CYS A 28 12.43 6.22 -10.93
CA CYS A 28 13.84 5.89 -10.72
C CYS A 28 14.64 5.83 -12.04
N GLN A 29 14.02 5.43 -13.16
CA GLN A 29 14.64 5.44 -14.47
C GLN A 29 14.78 6.86 -15.05
N GLU A 30 13.76 7.71 -14.90
CA GLU A 30 13.76 9.08 -15.42
C GLU A 30 14.73 10.01 -14.67
N HIS A 31 15.09 9.66 -13.44
CA HIS A 31 15.93 10.47 -12.56
C HIS A 31 17.28 9.82 -12.20
N ASP A 32 17.70 8.78 -12.94
CA ASP A 32 18.98 8.06 -12.73
C ASP A 32 19.23 7.66 -11.25
N VAL A 33 18.18 7.23 -10.55
CA VAL A 33 18.28 6.80 -9.15
C VAL A 33 19.10 5.52 -9.07
N ASP A 34 20.04 5.48 -8.12
CA ASP A 34 20.90 4.31 -7.88
C ASP A 34 20.08 3.01 -7.73
N TRP A 35 20.60 1.94 -8.31
CA TRP A 35 19.95 0.64 -8.34
C TRP A 35 19.60 0.11 -6.94
N ASN A 36 20.48 0.33 -5.95
CA ASN A 36 20.22 -0.13 -4.59
C ASN A 36 19.08 0.67 -3.94
N VAL A 37 19.02 1.98 -4.20
CA VAL A 37 17.93 2.84 -3.70
C VAL A 37 16.60 2.47 -4.35
N ARG A 38 16.59 2.22 -5.66
CA ARG A 38 15.40 1.71 -6.37
C ARG A 38 14.93 0.37 -5.81
N ASN A 39 15.84 -0.58 -5.60
CA ASN A 39 15.48 -1.89 -5.04
C ASN A 39 14.90 -1.75 -3.64
N GLU A 40 15.46 -0.87 -2.82
CA GLU A 40 14.94 -0.62 -1.48
C GLU A 40 13.54 0.02 -1.52
N ALA A 41 13.29 0.95 -2.45
CA ALA A 41 11.95 1.52 -2.68
C ALA A 41 10.92 0.43 -3.01
N CYS A 42 11.25 -0.45 -3.97
CA CYS A 42 10.42 -1.59 -4.34
C CYS A 42 10.22 -2.55 -3.16
N ARG A 43 11.28 -2.84 -2.40
CA ARG A 43 11.25 -3.72 -1.23
C ARG A 43 10.32 -3.18 -0.14
N ILE A 44 10.37 -1.88 0.13
CA ILE A 44 9.48 -1.21 1.11
C ILE A 44 8.03 -1.24 0.62
N LEU A 45 7.77 -1.03 -0.67
CA LEU A 45 6.42 -1.12 -1.23
C LEU A 45 5.85 -2.55 -1.12
N SER A 46 6.64 -3.58 -1.44
CA SER A 46 6.22 -4.99 -1.28
C SER A 46 6.03 -5.39 0.18
N LEU A 47 6.87 -4.86 1.09
CA LEU A 47 6.67 -5.06 2.53
C LEU A 47 5.37 -4.42 3.02
N ALA A 48 5.01 -3.25 2.50
CA ALA A 48 3.73 -2.61 2.80
C ALA A 48 2.56 -3.48 2.34
N MET A 49 2.59 -3.97 1.10
CA MET A 49 1.55 -4.86 0.58
C MET A 49 1.38 -6.10 1.47
N ALA A 50 2.46 -6.81 1.79
CA ALA A 50 2.39 -8.00 2.64
C ALA A 50 1.77 -7.70 4.03
N ARG A 51 2.07 -6.55 4.62
CA ARG A 51 1.45 -6.11 5.89
C ARG A 51 -0.04 -5.86 5.74
N TYR A 52 -0.45 -5.24 4.63
CA TYR A 52 -1.86 -4.95 4.36
C TYR A 52 -2.66 -6.22 4.10
N GLU A 53 -2.09 -7.18 3.36
CA GLU A 53 -2.70 -8.48 3.14
C GLU A 53 -2.97 -9.20 4.46
N VAL A 54 -1.97 -9.31 5.33
CA VAL A 54 -2.13 -9.95 6.64
C VAL A 54 -3.22 -9.25 7.46
N ALA A 55 -3.15 -7.92 7.57
CA ALA A 55 -4.11 -7.16 8.38
C ALA A 55 -5.57 -7.28 7.89
N ILE A 56 -5.78 -7.49 6.60
CA ILE A 56 -7.12 -7.70 6.02
C ILE A 56 -7.56 -9.16 6.15
N LEU A 57 -6.65 -10.12 5.91
CA LEU A 57 -6.97 -11.55 5.98
C LEU A 57 -7.23 -12.04 7.41
N GLU A 58 -6.74 -11.32 8.42
CA GLU A 58 -7.07 -11.56 9.83
C GLU A 58 -8.52 -11.17 10.19
N ARG A 59 -9.23 -10.44 9.31
CA ARG A 59 -10.61 -10.01 9.54
C ARG A 59 -11.62 -11.03 8.98
N PRO A 60 -12.80 -11.17 9.62
CA PRO A 60 -13.90 -11.96 9.09
C PRO A 60 -14.37 -11.45 7.72
N LEU A 61 -14.70 -12.34 6.78
CA LEU A 61 -15.11 -11.95 5.40
C LEU A 61 -16.38 -11.09 5.31
N ASP A 62 -17.19 -11.05 6.36
CA ASP A 62 -18.36 -10.17 6.47
C ASP A 62 -18.03 -8.76 6.97
N ASP A 63 -16.80 -8.52 7.42
CA ASP A 63 -16.29 -7.20 7.76
C ASP A 63 -16.30 -6.28 6.51
N LEU A 64 -16.68 -5.02 6.73
CA LEU A 64 -16.76 -3.98 5.71
C LEU A 64 -15.41 -3.74 5.03
N ILE A 65 -14.28 -4.01 5.69
CA ILE A 65 -12.94 -3.87 5.11
C ILE A 65 -12.76 -4.66 3.81
N HIS A 66 -13.46 -5.79 3.66
CA HIS A 66 -13.42 -6.61 2.44
C HIS A 66 -14.22 -6.02 1.27
N ARG A 67 -15.06 -5.01 1.51
CA ARG A 67 -16.01 -4.44 0.55
C ARG A 67 -15.69 -3.01 0.13
N VAL A 68 -14.69 -2.39 0.75
CA VAL A 68 -14.30 -1.00 0.50
C VAL A 68 -12.99 -0.93 -0.30
N ASP A 69 -12.82 0.16 -1.04
CA ASP A 69 -11.54 0.49 -1.67
C ASP A 69 -10.59 1.07 -0.62
N LEU A 70 -9.46 0.41 -0.40
CA LEU A 70 -8.45 0.82 0.59
C LEU A 70 -7.26 1.57 -0.05
N THR A 71 -7.27 1.77 -1.37
CA THR A 71 -6.15 2.35 -2.10
C THR A 71 -5.87 3.79 -1.70
N ALA A 72 -6.90 4.55 -1.31
CA ALA A 72 -6.74 5.92 -0.81
C ALA A 72 -5.80 6.00 0.41
N PHE A 73 -5.91 5.04 1.34
CA PHE A 73 -5.02 4.98 2.51
C PHE A 73 -3.63 4.46 2.13
N ALA A 74 -3.56 3.46 1.25
CA ALA A 74 -2.30 2.91 0.77
C ALA A 74 -1.45 3.92 -0.02
N ASN A 75 -2.08 4.88 -0.71
CA ASN A 75 -1.40 5.95 -1.44
C ASN A 75 -0.48 6.80 -0.55
N HIS A 76 -0.76 6.93 0.75
CA HIS A 76 0.15 7.61 1.67
C HIS A 76 1.52 6.91 1.76
N THR A 77 1.57 5.58 1.64
CA THR A 77 2.83 4.85 1.59
C THR A 77 3.61 5.10 0.31
N ALA A 78 2.93 5.04 -0.84
CA ALA A 78 3.55 5.34 -2.12
C ALA A 78 4.11 6.78 -2.14
N TYR A 79 3.33 7.75 -1.64
CA TYR A 79 3.77 9.13 -1.48
C TYR A 79 5.00 9.26 -0.57
N ASN A 80 5.03 8.58 0.58
CA ASN A 80 6.18 8.64 1.48
C ASN A 80 7.45 8.04 0.86
N ILE A 81 7.32 7.00 0.04
CA ILE A 81 8.44 6.41 -0.71
C ILE A 81 8.93 7.41 -1.76
N GLU A 82 8.02 7.95 -2.58
CA GLU A 82 8.34 8.91 -3.63
C GLU A 82 9.02 10.16 -3.06
N LYS A 83 8.49 10.72 -1.97
CA LYS A 83 9.09 11.87 -1.29
C LYS A 83 10.52 11.61 -0.84
N LYS A 84 10.82 10.41 -0.33
CA LYS A 84 12.20 10.05 0.03
C LYS A 84 13.10 9.97 -1.19
N LEU A 85 12.62 9.41 -2.30
CA LEU A 85 13.37 9.39 -3.55
C LEU A 85 13.65 10.80 -4.08
N GLN A 86 12.67 11.71 -4.00
CA GLN A 86 12.81 13.12 -4.36
C GLN A 86 13.82 13.86 -3.47
N ASP A 87 13.86 13.52 -2.18
CA ASP A 87 14.84 14.04 -1.21
C ASP A 87 16.25 13.43 -1.36
N GLY A 88 16.47 12.50 -2.30
CA GLY A 88 17.74 11.76 -2.42
C GLY A 88 18.01 10.80 -1.26
N LYS A 89 16.96 10.37 -0.54
CA LYS A 89 17.04 9.48 0.62
C LYS A 89 16.56 8.08 0.25
N THR A 90 17.11 7.09 0.94
CA THR A 90 16.66 5.70 0.81
C THR A 90 15.32 5.49 1.54
N PRO A 91 14.28 4.97 0.87
CA PRO A 91 13.05 4.57 1.53
C PRO A 91 13.27 3.54 2.64
N ASP A 92 12.46 3.59 3.69
CA ASP A 92 12.56 2.64 4.81
C ASP A 92 11.17 2.31 5.37
N LYS A 93 11.13 1.52 6.45
CA LYS A 93 9.87 1.09 7.09
C LYS A 93 9.03 2.25 7.62
N GLY A 94 9.61 3.44 7.83
CA GLY A 94 8.89 4.64 8.23
C GLY A 94 7.99 5.22 7.14
N CYS A 95 8.13 4.75 5.88
CA CYS A 95 7.22 5.12 4.80
C CYS A 95 5.86 4.42 4.90
N ILE A 96 5.78 3.26 5.57
CA ILE A 96 4.60 2.38 5.58
C ILE A 96 3.58 2.93 6.58
N VAL A 97 2.34 3.12 6.14
CA VAL A 97 1.24 3.58 7.01
C VAL A 97 0.38 2.41 7.51
N ASP A 98 -0.31 2.60 8.62
CA ASP A 98 -1.33 1.65 9.07
C ASP A 98 -2.68 1.97 8.38
N ILE A 99 -2.99 1.25 7.32
CA ILE A 99 -4.21 1.49 6.53
C ILE A 99 -5.48 1.06 7.27
N VAL A 100 -5.39 0.08 8.18
CA VAL A 100 -6.56 -0.43 8.90
C VAL A 100 -6.97 0.56 9.97
N ALA A 101 -6.01 1.08 10.75
CA ALA A 101 -6.28 2.14 11.72
C ALA A 101 -6.86 3.40 11.05
N GLN A 102 -6.34 3.79 9.88
CA GLN A 102 -6.87 4.93 9.12
C GLN A 102 -8.32 4.72 8.68
N TRP A 103 -8.63 3.53 8.13
CA TRP A 103 -9.99 3.18 7.74
C TRP A 103 -10.94 3.14 8.95
N GLU A 104 -10.53 2.54 10.07
CA GLU A 104 -11.36 2.44 11.28
C GLU A 104 -11.67 3.82 11.87
N ASN A 105 -10.70 4.73 11.87
CA ASN A 105 -10.90 6.10 12.33
C ASN A 105 -11.91 6.86 11.45
N LEU A 106 -11.81 6.70 10.12
CA LEU A 106 -12.77 7.31 9.21
C LEU A 106 -14.17 6.74 9.39
N ARG A 107 -14.29 5.41 9.57
CA ARG A 107 -15.57 4.73 9.82
C ARG A 107 -16.24 5.28 11.08
N LYS A 108 -15.50 5.38 12.19
CA LYS A 108 -16.01 5.92 13.46
C LYS A 108 -16.42 7.39 13.36
N ALA A 109 -15.76 8.18 12.52
CA ALA A 109 -16.10 9.59 12.33
C ALA A 109 -17.35 9.81 11.46
N ALA A 110 -17.80 8.78 10.74
CA ALA A 110 -19.00 8.81 9.91
C ALA A 110 -20.26 8.24 10.61
N GLU A 111 -20.09 7.74 11.84
CA GLU A 111 -21.15 7.26 12.75
C GLU A 111 -21.60 8.39 13.69
#